data_AF-S7WS70-F1
#
_entry.id   AF-S7WS70-F1
#
_cell.length_a   1.000
_cell.length_b   1.000
_cell.length_c   1.000
_cell.angle_alpha   90.00
_cell.angle_beta   90.00
_cell.angle_gamma   90.00
#
_symmetry.space_group_name_H-M   'P 1'
#
loop_
_entity.id
_entity.type
_entity.pdbx_description
1 polymer ?
#
loop_
_entity_poly.entity_id
_entity_poly.type
_entity_poly.pdbx_seq_one_letter_code
_entity_poly.pdbx_strand_id
1 'polypeptide(L)'
;MDTQPYDKVSAGSFWSTEEHALQGVLGVYADMKDANLFGLYNMFDNASDIGVGYDGQGLGDIINGNFTDRSGTIVNRWRRGFDGIQRANTVIRNVNEMEISEEVQSTVIGEAKFLRAYFYFHLLNLFGGVPIYDESIDLNQGF
;
A
#
# COMPACT_ATOMS: atom_id res chain seq x y z
N MET A 1 32.18 -13.17 15.42
CA MET A 1 31.20 -14.08 14.81
C MET A 1 29.92 -13.28 14.67
N ASP A 2 29.62 -12.85 13.45
CA ASP A 2 28.47 -12.00 13.12
C ASP A 2 27.18 -12.83 13.27
N THR A 3 26.43 -12.59 14.34
CA THR A 3 25.13 -13.23 14.54
C THR A 3 24.06 -12.35 13.89
N GLN A 4 23.64 -12.73 12.69
CA GLN A 4 22.44 -12.18 12.06
C GLN A 4 21.22 -12.49 12.96
N PRO A 5 20.32 -11.52 13.22
CA PRO A 5 19.16 -11.76 14.07
C PRO A 5 18.26 -12.85 13.47
N TYR A 6 18.01 -13.92 14.24
CA TYR A 6 17.27 -15.12 13.85
C TYR A 6 15.78 -14.87 13.49
N ASP A 7 15.27 -13.67 13.76
CA ASP A 7 13.85 -13.29 13.62
C ASP A 7 13.59 -12.29 12.46
N LYS A 8 14.59 -12.09 11.58
CA LYS A 8 14.39 -11.35 10.35
C LYS A 8 14.89 -12.20 9.19
N VAL A 9 14.01 -12.50 8.24
CA VAL A 9 14.44 -13.03 6.95
C VAL A 9 15.46 -12.03 6.39
N SER A 10 16.68 -12.47 6.13
CA SER A 10 17.72 -11.58 5.62
C SER A 10 17.24 -11.01 4.27
N ALA A 11 17.26 -9.69 4.13
CA ALA A 11 16.86 -9.03 2.88
C ALA A 11 17.69 -9.53 1.68
N GLY A 12 18.88 -10.07 1.92
CA GLY A 12 19.77 -10.60 0.88
C GLY A 12 19.36 -11.96 0.30
N SER A 13 18.36 -12.66 0.84
CA SER A 13 17.97 -14.00 0.34
C SER A 13 16.47 -14.22 0.12
N PHE A 14 15.61 -13.23 0.41
CA PHE A 14 14.16 -13.40 0.31
C PHE A 14 13.71 -13.58 -1.15
N TRP A 15 14.22 -12.81 -2.12
CA TRP A 15 13.72 -12.85 -3.50
C TRP A 15 14.42 -13.93 -4.35
N SER A 16 14.14 -15.19 -4.04
CA SER A 16 14.86 -16.33 -4.63
C SER A 16 13.99 -17.46 -5.17
N THR A 17 12.71 -17.54 -4.78
CA THR A 17 11.81 -18.63 -5.21
C THR A 17 10.46 -18.07 -5.65
N GLU A 18 9.71 -18.82 -6.46
CA GLU A 18 8.35 -18.45 -6.86
C GLU A 18 7.43 -18.22 -5.65
N GLU A 19 7.57 -19.03 -4.60
CA GLU A 19 6.84 -18.86 -3.36
C GLU A 19 7.14 -17.50 -2.69
N HIS A 20 8.39 -17.06 -2.72
CA HIS A 20 8.75 -15.74 -2.20
C HIS A 20 8.15 -14.60 -3.04
N ALA A 21 8.08 -14.75 -4.36
CA ALA A 21 7.41 -13.79 -5.25
C ALA A 21 5.91 -13.69 -4.91
N LEU A 22 5.24 -14.83 -4.72
CA LEU A 22 3.84 -14.91 -4.30
C LEU A 22 3.62 -14.27 -2.93
N GLN A 23 4.46 -14.59 -1.95
CA GLN A 23 4.41 -13.98 -0.62
C GLN A 23 4.59 -12.46 -0.67
N GLY A 24 5.47 -11.98 -1.56
CA GLY A 24 5.67 -10.57 -1.84
C GLY A 24 4.37 -9.87 -2.24
N VAL A 25 3.70 -10.36 -3.28
CA VAL A 25 2.44 -9.74 -3.75
C VAL A 25 1.28 -9.94 -2.77
N LEU A 26 1.20 -11.07 -2.08
CA LEU A 26 0.24 -11.28 -1.00
C LEU A 26 0.38 -10.25 0.14
N GLY A 27 1.63 -9.82 0.41
CA GLY A 27 1.89 -8.70 1.33
C GLY A 27 1.28 -7.38 0.86
N VAL A 28 1.21 -7.14 -0.45
CA VAL A 28 0.55 -5.95 -1.02
C VAL A 28 -0.97 -6.06 -0.91
N TYR A 29 -1.55 -7.24 -1.16
CA TYR A 29 -2.97 -7.49 -0.93
C TYR A 29 -3.38 -7.34 0.54
N ALA A 30 -2.50 -7.73 1.47
CA ALA A 30 -2.78 -7.60 2.90
C ALA A 30 -3.06 -6.13 3.29
N ASP A 31 -2.33 -5.19 2.70
CA ASP A 31 -2.52 -3.75 2.94
C ASP A 31 -3.91 -3.28 2.49
N MET A 32 -4.56 -3.94 1.53
CA MET A 32 -5.91 -3.56 1.12
C MET A 32 -6.94 -3.69 2.25
N LYS A 33 -6.67 -4.52 3.25
CA LYS A 33 -7.55 -4.72 4.41
C LYS A 33 -7.40 -3.63 5.46
N ASP A 34 -6.44 -2.71 5.33
CA ASP A 34 -6.25 -1.61 6.30
C ASP A 34 -7.47 -0.69 6.29
N ALA A 35 -7.95 -0.34 7.48
CA ALA A 35 -9.10 0.52 7.70
C ALA A 35 -8.91 1.94 7.11
N ASN A 36 -7.67 2.43 7.05
CA ASN A 36 -7.31 3.70 6.42
C ASN A 36 -7.09 3.57 4.91
N LEU A 37 -7.34 2.40 4.33
CA LEU A 37 -7.42 2.20 2.88
C LEU A 37 -8.83 1.74 2.53
N PHE A 38 -8.96 0.49 2.09
CA PHE A 38 -10.20 -0.08 1.58
C PHE A 38 -10.98 -0.86 2.64
N GLY A 39 -10.38 -1.17 3.79
CA GLY A 39 -11.02 -1.97 4.84
C GLY A 39 -12.28 -1.33 5.44
N LEU A 40 -12.41 -0.02 5.35
CA LEU A 40 -13.61 0.74 5.73
C LEU A 40 -14.11 1.63 4.58
N TYR A 41 -13.97 1.19 3.33
CA TYR A 41 -14.36 2.01 2.18
C TYR A 41 -15.86 2.36 2.17
N ASN A 42 -16.70 1.47 2.72
CA ASN A 42 -18.13 1.73 2.87
C ASN A 42 -18.44 2.88 3.85
N MET A 43 -17.49 3.30 4.70
CA MET A 43 -17.69 4.46 5.58
C MET A 43 -17.73 5.79 4.82
N PHE A 44 -17.27 5.84 3.56
CA PHE A 44 -17.41 7.03 2.72
C PHE A 44 -18.87 7.37 2.41
N ASP A 45 -19.80 6.42 2.54
CA ASP A 45 -21.25 6.69 2.45
C ASP A 45 -21.69 7.69 3.52
N ASN A 46 -21.04 7.69 4.70
CA ASN A 46 -21.31 8.66 5.77
C ASN A 46 -20.88 10.08 5.40
N ALA A 47 -20.00 10.25 4.41
CA ALA A 47 -19.63 11.55 3.87
C ALA A 47 -20.63 12.08 2.83
N SER A 48 -21.79 11.43 2.70
CA SER A 48 -22.92 11.85 1.86
C SER A 48 -24.21 11.93 2.70
N ASP A 49 -25.34 12.19 2.05
CA ASP A 49 -26.66 12.31 2.70
C ASP A 49 -27.32 10.97 3.04
N ILE A 50 -26.69 9.83 2.69
CA ILE A 50 -27.28 8.49 2.88
C ILE A 50 -26.98 7.86 4.24
N GLY A 51 -26.05 8.41 5.02
CA GLY A 51 -25.65 7.87 6.32
C GLY A 51 -24.90 8.89 7.18
N VAL A 52 -24.87 8.66 8.49
CA VAL A 52 -24.07 9.45 9.43
C VAL A 52 -23.36 8.53 10.41
N GLY A 53 -22.04 8.69 10.50
CA GLY A 53 -21.22 7.97 11.46
C GLY A 53 -21.11 8.75 12.78
N TYR A 54 -21.12 8.04 13.90
CA TYR A 54 -21.08 8.64 15.25
C TYR A 54 -19.74 8.44 15.97
N ASP A 55 -18.81 7.68 15.39
CA ASP A 55 -17.50 7.36 15.95
C ASP A 55 -16.35 7.81 15.02
N GLY A 56 -15.11 7.52 15.42
CA GLY A 56 -13.92 7.91 14.64
C GLY A 56 -13.82 7.22 13.27
N GLN A 57 -14.42 6.04 13.10
CA GLN A 57 -14.49 5.34 11.81
C GLN A 57 -15.57 5.94 10.91
N GLY A 58 -16.59 6.53 11.53
CA GLY A 58 -17.72 7.20 10.90
C GLY A 58 -17.42 8.54 10.22
N LEU A 59 -16.16 8.99 10.17
CA LEU A 59 -15.73 10.23 9.51
C LEU A 59 -16.37 11.51 10.06
N GLY A 60 -16.82 11.52 11.32
CA GLY A 60 -17.53 12.66 11.93
C GLY A 60 -16.82 14.01 11.80
N ASP A 61 -15.49 14.05 12.01
CA ASP A 61 -14.70 15.28 11.85
C ASP A 61 -14.71 15.79 10.41
N ILE A 62 -14.72 14.89 9.43
CA ILE A 62 -14.77 15.24 8.00
C ILE A 62 -16.17 15.76 7.63
N ILE A 63 -17.23 15.06 8.07
CA ILE A 63 -18.62 15.43 7.80
C ILE A 63 -18.95 16.81 8.36
N ASN A 64 -18.44 17.13 9.56
CA ASN A 64 -18.66 18.43 10.20
C ASN A 64 -17.70 19.53 9.69
N GLY A 65 -16.78 19.21 8.78
CA GLY A 65 -15.77 20.17 8.28
C GLY A 65 -14.70 20.54 9.31
N ASN A 66 -14.54 19.76 10.38
CA ASN A 66 -13.62 19.99 11.50
C ASN A 66 -12.32 19.17 11.34
N PHE A 67 -11.69 19.23 10.18
CA PHE A 67 -10.44 18.53 9.92
C PHE A 67 -9.38 19.44 9.30
N THR A 68 -8.11 19.02 9.42
CA THR A 68 -6.95 19.71 8.86
C THR A 68 -6.03 18.69 8.19
N ASP A 69 -4.98 19.17 7.55
CA ASP A 69 -3.87 18.35 7.04
C ASP A 69 -3.20 17.49 8.12
N ARG A 70 -3.36 17.86 9.40
CA ARG A 70 -2.79 17.15 10.55
C ARG A 70 -3.76 16.18 11.23
N SER A 71 -5.02 16.12 10.78
CA SER A 71 -6.00 15.19 11.35
C SER A 71 -5.56 13.75 11.09
N GLY A 72 -5.60 12.91 12.13
CA GLY A 72 -5.06 11.54 12.06
C GLY A 72 -5.64 10.71 10.91
N THR A 73 -6.94 10.84 10.64
CA THR A 73 -7.61 10.19 9.50
C THR A 73 -6.99 10.59 8.16
N ILE A 74 -6.65 11.87 7.98
CA ILE A 74 -6.05 12.38 6.74
C ILE A 74 -4.61 11.87 6.59
N VAL A 75 -3.81 12.03 7.65
CA VAL A 75 -2.41 11.61 7.68
C VAL A 75 -2.27 10.10 7.45
N ASN A 76 -3.11 9.30 8.11
CA ASN A 76 -3.05 7.84 7.98
C ASN A 76 -3.46 7.35 6.60
N ARG A 77 -4.51 7.93 5.98
CA ARG A 77 -4.92 7.58 4.61
C ARG A 77 -3.82 7.88 3.60
N TRP A 78 -3.21 9.06 3.70
CA TRP A 78 -2.05 9.43 2.88
C TRP A 78 -0.91 8.44 3.06
N ARG A 79 -0.46 8.24 4.30
CA ARG A 79 0.67 7.37 4.62
C ARG A 79 0.42 5.94 4.15
N ARG A 80 -0.75 5.36 4.44
CA ARG A 80 -1.07 4.00 4.02
C ARG A 80 -1.13 3.83 2.51
N GLY A 81 -1.62 4.84 1.78
CA GLY A 81 -1.61 4.80 0.31
C GLY A 81 -0.20 4.72 -0.26
N PHE A 82 0.71 5.55 0.25
CA PHE A 82 2.12 5.51 -0.17
C PHE A 82 2.88 4.30 0.36
N ASP A 83 2.58 3.79 1.56
CA ASP A 83 3.13 2.53 2.07
C ASP A 83 2.78 1.38 1.10
N GLY A 84 1.52 1.28 0.65
CA GLY A 84 1.07 0.27 -0.30
C GLY A 84 1.73 0.40 -1.69
N ILE A 85 1.89 1.63 -2.18
CA ILE A 85 2.64 1.92 -3.42
C ILE A 85 4.09 1.44 -3.29
N GLN A 86 4.75 1.74 -2.17
CA GLN A 86 6.14 1.35 -1.95
C GLN A 86 6.31 -0.18 -1.88
N ARG A 87 5.36 -0.89 -1.27
CA ARG A 87 5.37 -2.36 -1.28
C ARG A 87 5.20 -2.92 -2.67
N ALA A 88 4.27 -2.37 -3.46
CA ALA A 88 4.08 -2.78 -4.84
C ALA A 88 5.35 -2.53 -5.69
N ASN A 89 5.97 -1.35 -5.54
CA ASN A 89 7.25 -1.03 -6.18
C ASN A 89 8.36 -2.00 -5.79
N THR A 90 8.42 -2.39 -4.51
CA THR A 90 9.39 -3.38 -4.02
C THR A 90 9.18 -4.74 -4.67
N VAL A 91 7.93 -5.21 -4.77
CA VAL A 91 7.62 -6.48 -5.47
C VAL A 91 8.03 -6.40 -6.94
N ILE A 92 7.64 -5.34 -7.66
CA ILE A 92 7.96 -5.16 -9.07
C ILE A 92 9.47 -5.18 -9.28
N ARG A 93 10.23 -4.42 -8.49
CA ARG A 93 11.69 -4.32 -8.61
C ARG A 93 12.37 -5.66 -8.39
N ASN A 94 12.06 -6.33 -7.28
CA ASN A 94 12.78 -7.56 -6.92
C ASN A 94 12.36 -8.74 -7.79
N VAL A 95 11.06 -8.92 -8.07
CA VAL A 95 10.57 -10.05 -8.89
C VAL A 95 11.06 -9.96 -10.33
N ASN A 96 11.28 -8.75 -10.85
CA ASN A 96 11.87 -8.55 -12.17
C ASN A 96 13.33 -9.02 -12.29
N GLU A 97 14.05 -9.14 -11.17
CA GLU A 97 15.44 -9.62 -11.12
C GLU A 97 15.56 -11.11 -10.75
N MET A 98 14.43 -11.79 -10.47
CA MET A 98 14.43 -13.19 -10.04
C MET A 98 14.58 -14.18 -11.20
N GLU A 99 15.36 -15.23 -10.98
CA GLU A 99 15.47 -16.39 -11.88
C GLU A 99 14.36 -17.42 -11.61
N ILE A 100 13.12 -17.07 -11.97
CA ILE A 100 11.92 -17.93 -11.83
C ILE A 100 11.19 -18.10 -13.17
N SER A 101 10.09 -18.86 -13.24
CA SER A 101 9.35 -18.98 -14.49
C SER A 101 8.78 -17.64 -14.97
N GLU A 102 8.83 -17.41 -16.29
CA GLU A 102 8.31 -16.18 -16.91
C GLU A 102 6.80 -16.01 -16.67
N GLU A 103 6.05 -17.11 -16.59
CA GLU A 103 4.62 -17.11 -16.29
C GLU A 103 4.34 -16.57 -14.87
N VAL A 104 5.05 -17.06 -13.86
CA VAL A 104 4.91 -16.59 -12.49
C VAL A 104 5.39 -15.15 -12.36
N GLN A 105 6.54 -14.83 -12.96
CA GLN A 105 7.10 -13.47 -12.94
C GLN A 105 6.11 -12.45 -13.54
N SER A 106 5.58 -12.72 -14.73
CA SER A 106 4.65 -11.82 -15.42
C SER A 106 3.33 -11.66 -14.65
N THR A 107 2.82 -12.73 -14.06
CA THR A 107 1.60 -12.70 -13.24
C THR A 107 1.79 -11.82 -12.01
N VAL A 108 2.85 -12.08 -11.22
CA VAL A 108 3.15 -11.35 -9.99
C VAL A 108 3.40 -9.86 -10.26
N ILE A 109 4.16 -9.53 -11.30
CA ILE A 109 4.41 -8.14 -11.70
C ILE A 109 3.10 -7.47 -12.17
N GLY A 110 2.26 -8.17 -12.93
CA GLY A 110 0.96 -7.67 -13.38
C GLY A 110 0.04 -7.31 -12.20
N GLU A 111 -0.07 -8.21 -11.24
CA GLU A 111 -0.84 -7.98 -10.01
C GLU A 111 -0.30 -6.80 -9.20
N ALA A 112 1.02 -6.73 -9.00
CA ALA A 112 1.65 -5.63 -8.26
C ALA A 112 1.44 -4.27 -8.97
N LYS A 113 1.51 -4.23 -10.30
CA LYS A 113 1.22 -3.01 -11.09
C LYS A 113 -0.25 -2.59 -10.96
N PHE A 114 -1.18 -3.54 -11.01
CA PHE A 114 -2.60 -3.26 -10.78
C PHE A 114 -2.83 -2.67 -9.39
N LEU A 115 -2.29 -3.30 -8.35
CA LEU A 115 -2.43 -2.83 -6.97
C LEU A 115 -1.82 -1.43 -6.79
N ARG A 116 -0.64 -1.17 -7.34
CA ARG A 116 -0.04 0.17 -7.36
C ARG A 116 -0.96 1.20 -7.98
N ALA A 117 -1.51 0.91 -9.16
CA ALA A 117 -2.45 1.80 -9.83
C ALA A 117 -3.71 2.03 -8.99
N TYR A 118 -4.19 1.00 -8.30
CA TYR A 118 -5.37 1.09 -7.44
C TYR A 118 -5.13 1.94 -6.18
N PHE A 119 -3.95 1.84 -5.54
CA PHE A 119 -3.57 2.75 -4.46
C PHE A 119 -3.45 4.20 -4.95
N TYR A 120 -2.87 4.43 -6.14
CA TYR A 120 -2.84 5.76 -6.75
C TYR A 120 -4.24 6.31 -7.03
N PHE A 121 -5.13 5.48 -7.57
CA PHE A 121 -6.52 5.87 -7.82
C PHE A 121 -7.23 6.26 -6.53
N HIS A 122 -7.00 5.52 -5.44
CA HIS A 122 -7.53 5.87 -4.12
C HIS A 122 -7.01 7.22 -3.62
N LEU A 123 -5.70 7.46 -3.70
CA LEU A 123 -5.10 8.74 -3.33
C LEU A 123 -5.61 9.89 -4.20
N LEU A 124 -5.77 9.67 -5.50
CA LEU A 124 -6.32 10.65 -6.44
C LEU A 124 -7.74 11.07 -6.05
N ASN A 125 -8.60 10.12 -5.68
CA ASN A 125 -9.97 10.41 -5.27
C ASN A 125 -10.04 11.23 -3.97
N LEU A 126 -9.08 11.05 -3.06
CA LEU A 126 -9.07 11.74 -1.77
C LEU A 126 -8.35 13.10 -1.81
N PHE A 127 -7.27 13.20 -2.57
CA PHE A 127 -6.32 14.32 -2.50
C PHE A 127 -6.13 15.07 -3.82
N GLY A 128 -6.68 14.56 -4.93
CA GLY A 128 -6.40 15.08 -6.25
C GLY A 128 -4.98 14.71 -6.71
N GLY A 129 -4.27 15.65 -7.36
CA GLY A 129 -2.94 15.39 -7.87
C GLY A 129 -1.94 15.04 -6.75
N VAL A 130 -1.32 13.87 -6.85
CA VAL A 130 -0.32 13.38 -5.88
C VAL A 130 1.03 13.10 -6.55
N PRO A 131 2.14 13.11 -5.80
CA PRO A 131 3.45 12.69 -6.32
C PRO A 131 3.43 11.26 -6.86
N ILE A 132 4.06 11.04 -8.01
CA ILE A 132 4.18 9.73 -8.65
C ILE A 132 5.58 9.15 -8.38
N TYR A 133 5.60 7.93 -7.86
CA TYR A 133 6.78 7.15 -7.52
C TYR A 133 6.64 5.78 -8.18
N ASP A 134 7.61 5.45 -9.02
CA ASP A 134 7.66 4.15 -9.69
C ASP A 134 8.67 3.22 -9.01
N GLU A 135 8.86 2.04 -9.60
CA GLU A 135 9.77 1.02 -9.10
C GLU A 135 11.26 1.43 -9.13
N SER A 136 11.61 2.50 -9.85
CA SER A 136 12.99 3.02 -9.88
C SER A 136 13.36 3.82 -8.64
N ILE A 137 12.37 4.28 -7.86
CA ILE A 137 12.58 5.08 -6.66
C ILE A 137 12.46 4.19 -5.42
N ASP A 138 13.51 4.10 -4.62
CA ASP A 138 13.45 3.49 -3.30
C ASP A 138 13.21 4.55 -2.23
N LEU A 139 11.96 4.70 -1.80
CA LEU A 139 11.58 5.63 -0.73
C LEU A 139 12.24 5.32 0.62
N ASN A 140 12.83 4.13 0.81
CA ASN A 140 13.57 3.78 2.02
C ASN A 140 15.07 4.16 1.96
N GLN A 141 15.60 4.48 0.78
CA GLN A 141 17.01 4.90 0.60
C GLN A 141 17.18 6.40 0.42
N GLY A 142 16.10 7.11 0.09
CA GLY A 142 16.10 8.56 -0.03
C GLY A 142 15.62 9.25 1.25
N PHE A 143 16.37 9.13 2.35
CA PHE A 143 16.57 10.12 3.45
C PHE A 143 17.54 9.55 4.49
#